data_AF-A0A9C6T4C6-F1
#
_entry.id   AF-A0A9C6T4C6-F1
#
_cell.length_a   1.000
_cell.length_b   1.000
_cell.length_c   1.000
_cell.angle_alpha   90.00
_cell.angle_beta   90.00
_cell.angle_gamma   90.00
#
_symmetry.space_group_name_H-M   'P 1'
#
loop_
_entity.id
_entity.type
_entity.pdbx_description
1 polymer ?
#
loop_
_entity_poly.entity_id
_entity_poly.type
_entity_poly.pdbx_seq_one_letter_code
_entity_poly.pdbx_strand_id
1 'polypeptide(L)'
;MRSRLPSMVCSATPPQPPTSSKNLNGTLSSAIGHLTELKELSLSDNHLLDRIPNSIVNLKKLEILDLRGNGFSGEVPPHLSSLARLRLLDVSSNKLSGNLNFLKYFPNLEKINLADNLFVGRIPVSIRSFRNLRHFNFSGNSFLKGSTPIAKSYNVPRRFIFAEDDGRT
;
A
#
# COMPACT_ATOMS: atom_id res chain seq x y z
N MET A 1 -5.53 23.90 0.88
CA MET A 1 -5.07 24.12 2.26
C MET A 1 -4.22 22.93 2.68
N ARG A 2 -2.89 23.10 2.70
CA ARG A 2 -1.96 22.07 3.18
C ARG A 2 -1.87 22.23 4.70
N SER A 3 -2.48 21.33 5.47
CA SER A 3 -2.30 21.32 6.92
C SER A 3 -0.89 20.83 7.22
N ARG A 4 -0.01 21.75 7.61
CA ARG A 4 1.27 21.41 8.25
C ARG A 4 0.94 20.75 9.59
N LEU A 5 1.52 19.58 9.85
CA LEU A 5 1.57 18.99 11.19
C LEU A 5 2.27 19.98 12.15
N PRO A 6 1.78 20.16 13.38
CA PRO A 6 2.40 21.06 14.35
C PRO A 6 3.82 20.60 14.68
N SER A 7 4.73 21.58 14.71
CA SER A 7 6.15 21.42 15.01
C SER A 7 6.36 21.08 16.49
N MET A 8 6.26 19.80 16.84
CA MET A 8 6.69 19.28 18.15
C MET A 8 7.40 17.92 18.05
N VAL A 9 8.02 17.59 16.91
CA VAL A 9 8.84 16.39 16.74
C VAL A 9 10.16 16.75 16.05
N CYS A 10 11.24 16.75 16.84
CA CYS A 10 12.67 16.84 16.48
C CYS A 10 13.30 18.22 16.15
N SER A 11 14.54 18.40 16.66
CA SER A 11 15.38 19.60 16.63
C SER A 11 16.08 19.83 15.29
N ALA A 12 16.36 21.11 14.99
CA ALA A 12 16.69 21.63 13.68
C ALA A 12 18.15 21.37 13.22
N THR A 13 18.30 21.03 11.94
CA THR A 13 19.55 21.11 11.15
C THR A 13 19.29 21.89 9.85
N PRO A 14 20.33 22.51 9.24
CA PRO A 14 20.17 23.55 8.21
C PRO A 14 19.66 23.02 6.86
N PRO A 15 19.15 23.90 5.97
CA PRO A 15 18.24 23.51 4.90
C PRO A 15 18.98 22.83 3.74
N GLN A 16 18.63 21.57 3.50
CA GLN A 16 18.95 20.81 2.30
C GLN A 16 17.74 20.83 1.35
N PRO A 17 17.94 20.70 0.02
CA PRO A 17 16.87 20.70 -1.00
C PRO A 17 15.82 19.61 -0.71
N PRO A 18 14.58 19.71 -1.25
CA PRO A 18 13.47 18.85 -0.85
C PRO A 18 13.64 17.43 -1.44
N THR A 19 14.44 16.61 -0.79
CA THR A 19 14.46 15.15 -0.91
C THR A 19 13.54 14.59 0.16
N SER A 20 12.49 13.88 -0.25
CA SER A 20 11.43 13.35 0.63
C SER A 20 11.85 12.21 1.56
N SER A 21 13.12 11.79 1.57
CA SER A 21 13.68 10.84 2.54
C SER A 21 13.96 11.56 3.85
N LYS A 22 13.04 11.47 4.81
CA LYS A 22 13.18 12.13 6.13
C LYS A 22 13.94 11.29 7.16
N ASN A 23 14.58 10.19 6.76
CA ASN A 23 15.23 9.22 7.65
C ASN A 23 14.35 8.93 8.89
N LEU A 24 13.05 8.76 8.67
CA LEU A 24 12.13 8.46 9.76
C LEU A 24 12.37 7.01 10.19
N ASN A 25 12.79 6.85 11.44
CA ASN A 25 13.02 5.56 12.07
C ASN A 25 11.96 5.30 13.14
N GLY A 26 11.79 4.04 13.56
CA GLY A 26 10.83 3.65 14.58
C GLY A 26 9.56 3.05 13.97
N THR A 27 8.41 3.22 14.62
CA THR A 27 7.15 2.61 14.21
C THR A 27 6.09 3.66 13.90
N LEU A 28 5.12 3.32 13.05
CA LEU A 28 3.97 4.19 12.79
C LEU A 28 2.99 4.11 13.96
N SER A 29 2.92 5.17 14.76
CA SER A 29 2.04 5.24 15.93
C SER A 29 0.55 5.10 15.57
N SER A 30 -0.20 4.40 16.43
CA SER A 30 -1.66 4.27 16.31
C SER A 30 -2.39 5.62 16.37
N ALA A 31 -1.76 6.66 16.91
CA ALA A 31 -2.29 8.03 16.94
C ALA A 31 -2.56 8.61 15.53
N ILE A 32 -1.98 8.03 14.47
CA ILE A 32 -2.29 8.41 13.09
C ILE A 32 -3.79 8.39 12.81
N GLY A 33 -4.53 7.47 13.43
CA GLY A 33 -5.97 7.34 13.27
C GLY A 33 -6.80 8.53 13.75
N HIS A 34 -6.20 9.48 14.49
CA HIS A 34 -6.86 10.73 14.89
C HIS A 34 -6.85 11.80 13.79
N LEU A 35 -6.02 11.64 12.74
CA LEU A 35 -5.93 12.58 11.63
C LEU A 35 -7.05 12.33 10.60
N THR A 36 -8.31 12.33 11.03
CA THR A 36 -9.47 11.93 10.21
C THR A 36 -9.69 12.77 8.95
N GLU A 37 -9.10 13.96 8.89
CA GLU A 37 -9.12 14.87 7.74
C GLU A 37 -8.03 14.59 6.70
N LEU A 38 -7.12 13.65 6.96
CA LEU A 38 -5.99 13.36 6.10
C LEU A 38 -6.45 12.75 4.76
N LYS A 39 -5.98 13.34 3.66
CA LYS A 39 -6.24 12.87 2.29
C LYS A 39 -5.06 12.10 1.68
N GLU A 40 -3.86 12.39 2.16
CA GLU A 40 -2.64 11.78 1.64
C GLU A 40 -1.71 11.47 2.80
N LEU A 41 -1.28 10.22 2.87
CA LEU A 41 -0.25 9.74 3.78
C LEU A 41 0.86 9.14 2.92
N SER A 42 1.93 9.91 2.71
CA SER A 42 3.14 9.46 2.04
C SER A 42 4.28 9.45 3.06
N LEU A 43 4.77 8.25 3.34
CA LEU A 43 5.91 7.95 4.21
C LEU A 43 6.94 7.09 3.47
N SER A 44 6.95 7.15 2.14
CA SER A 44 7.83 6.31 1.32
C SER A 44 9.31 6.60 1.57
N ASP A 45 10.13 5.57 1.38
CA ASP A 45 11.59 5.63 1.42
C ASP A 45 12.12 6.13 2.78
N ASN A 46 11.69 5.46 3.85
CA ASN A 46 12.12 5.67 5.24
C ASN A 46 12.51 4.34 5.90
N HIS A 47 12.82 4.37 7.20
CA HIS A 47 13.20 3.18 7.98
C HIS A 47 12.14 2.85 9.04
N LEU A 48 10.86 3.02 8.70
CA LEU A 48 9.77 2.62 9.57
C LEU A 48 9.67 1.10 9.63
N LEU A 49 9.48 0.57 10.83
CA LEU A 49 9.48 -0.86 11.15
C LEU A 49 8.13 -1.29 11.70
N ASP A 50 8.02 -2.60 11.96
CA ASP A 50 6.87 -3.24 12.60
C ASP A 50 5.59 -3.15 11.76
N ARG A 51 4.43 -3.39 12.37
CA ARG A 51 3.15 -3.48 11.68
C ARG A 51 2.58 -2.11 11.31
N ILE A 52 1.82 -2.09 10.22
CA ILE A 52 0.92 -0.97 9.92
C ILE A 52 -0.19 -0.96 10.99
N PRO A 53 -0.40 0.13 11.75
CA PRO A 53 -1.38 0.15 12.81
C PRO A 53 -2.80 0.03 12.25
N ASN A 54 -3.64 -0.77 12.91
CA ASN A 54 -5.05 -0.96 12.52
C ASN A 54 -5.83 0.37 12.49
N SER A 55 -5.43 1.37 13.27
CA SER A 55 -6.08 2.68 13.30
C SER A 55 -5.97 3.46 11.98
N ILE A 56 -5.13 3.05 11.03
CA ILE A 56 -5.06 3.64 9.69
C ILE A 56 -6.41 3.58 8.96
N VAL A 57 -7.27 2.61 9.31
CA VAL A 57 -8.61 2.46 8.74
C VAL A 57 -9.56 3.59 9.15
N ASN A 58 -9.20 4.41 10.14
CA ASN A 58 -9.99 5.55 10.59
C ASN A 58 -9.85 6.77 9.68
N LEU A 59 -8.87 6.77 8.77
CA LEU A 59 -8.60 7.86 7.83
C LEU A 59 -9.60 7.86 6.66
N LYS A 60 -10.89 8.02 6.93
CA LYS A 60 -11.97 7.87 5.93
C LYS A 60 -11.88 8.82 4.73
N LYS A 61 -11.10 9.90 4.85
CA LYS A 61 -10.83 10.88 3.79
C LYS A 61 -9.60 10.55 2.95
N LEU A 62 -8.87 9.49 3.26
CA LEU A 62 -7.61 9.13 2.61
C LEU A 62 -7.84 8.70 1.16
N GLU A 63 -7.10 9.32 0.25
CA GLU A 63 -7.09 9.10 -1.19
C GLU A 63 -5.77 8.46 -1.64
N ILE A 64 -4.67 8.75 -0.96
CA ILE A 64 -3.33 8.23 -1.26
C ILE A 64 -2.70 7.66 0.01
N LEU A 65 -2.30 6.40 -0.05
CA LEU A 65 -1.47 5.73 0.95
C LEU A 65 -0.21 5.20 0.26
N ASP A 66 0.93 5.85 0.51
CA ASP A 66 2.24 5.44 0.03
C ASP A 66 3.17 5.16 1.21
N LEU A 67 3.45 3.88 1.44
CA LEU A 67 4.35 3.35 2.47
C LEU A 67 5.54 2.61 1.84
N ARG A 68 5.80 2.80 0.54
CA ARG A 68 6.85 2.10 -0.21
C ARG A 68 8.22 2.24 0.46
N GLY A 69 9.07 1.23 0.35
CA GLY A 69 10.49 1.38 0.71
C GLY A 69 10.68 1.62 2.21
N ASN A 70 10.03 0.79 3.02
CA ASN A 70 10.17 0.78 4.47
C ASN A 70 10.47 -0.64 4.96
N GLY A 71 10.53 -0.84 6.28
CA GLY A 71 10.66 -2.15 6.91
C GLY A 71 9.36 -2.64 7.57
N PHE A 72 8.19 -2.20 7.09
CA PHE A 72 6.91 -2.66 7.65
C PHE A 72 6.78 -4.18 7.51
N SER A 73 6.27 -4.85 8.54
CA SER A 73 6.16 -6.30 8.63
C SER A 73 4.79 -6.76 9.12
N GLY A 74 4.54 -8.08 9.06
CA GLY A 74 3.24 -8.64 9.39
C GLY A 74 2.18 -8.40 8.32
N GLU A 75 0.91 -8.58 8.66
CA GLU A 75 -0.19 -8.46 7.69
C GLU A 75 -0.69 -7.03 7.51
N VAL A 76 -1.21 -6.73 6.32
CA VAL A 76 -1.97 -5.50 6.07
C VAL A 76 -3.30 -5.55 6.84
N PRO A 77 -3.73 -4.47 7.51
CA PRO A 77 -4.98 -4.45 8.28
C PRO A 77 -6.19 -4.98 7.49
N PRO A 78 -6.98 -5.94 8.05
CA PRO A 78 -8.01 -6.67 7.29
C PRO A 78 -9.18 -5.80 6.78
N HIS A 79 -9.34 -4.60 7.35
CA HIS A 79 -10.40 -3.64 7.01
C HIS A 79 -9.88 -2.42 6.24
N LEU A 80 -8.71 -2.52 5.59
CA LEU A 80 -8.16 -1.44 4.77
C LEU A 80 -9.12 -1.02 3.63
N SER A 81 -9.93 -1.96 3.12
CA SER A 81 -11.01 -1.69 2.15
C SER A 81 -12.10 -0.73 2.64
N SER A 82 -12.16 -0.43 3.95
CA SER A 82 -13.06 0.60 4.47
C SER A 82 -12.63 2.04 4.11
N LEU A 83 -11.42 2.22 3.56
CA LEU A 83 -10.94 3.48 2.99
C LEU A 83 -11.55 3.69 1.60
N ALA A 84 -12.86 3.96 1.55
CA ALA A 84 -13.63 4.02 0.31
C ALA A 84 -13.15 5.09 -0.69
N ARG A 85 -12.42 6.11 -0.23
CA ARG A 85 -11.86 7.17 -1.09
C ARG A 85 -10.47 6.85 -1.63
N LEU A 86 -9.86 5.75 -1.21
CA LEU A 86 -8.50 5.40 -1.59
C LEU A 86 -8.41 5.15 -3.10
N ARG A 87 -7.48 5.84 -3.74
CA ARG A 87 -7.17 5.79 -5.18
C ARG A 87 -5.82 5.17 -5.46
N LEU A 88 -4.86 5.37 -4.56
CA LEU A 88 -3.52 4.79 -4.64
C LEU A 88 -3.17 4.08 -3.34
N LEU A 89 -2.80 2.81 -3.46
CA LEU A 89 -2.18 2.02 -2.40
C LEU A 89 -0.81 1.55 -2.90
N ASP A 90 0.26 2.05 -2.31
CA ASP A 90 1.62 1.57 -2.53
C ASP A 90 2.22 1.13 -1.19
N VAL A 91 2.48 -0.16 -1.06
CA VAL A 91 3.17 -0.77 0.10
C VAL A 91 4.37 -1.59 -0.37
N SER A 92 4.84 -1.33 -1.59
CA SER A 92 5.92 -2.11 -2.20
C SER A 92 7.25 -1.96 -1.45
N SER A 93 8.17 -2.89 -1.66
CA SER A 93 9.50 -2.87 -1.05
C SER A 93 9.42 -2.77 0.48
N ASN A 94 8.72 -3.71 1.10
CA ASN A 94 8.55 -3.87 2.54
C ASN A 94 8.73 -5.35 2.93
N LYS A 95 8.45 -5.71 4.18
CA LYS A 95 8.47 -7.09 4.69
C LYS A 95 7.05 -7.57 5.06
N LEU A 96 6.02 -7.04 4.39
CA LEU A 96 4.63 -7.39 4.67
C LEU A 96 4.35 -8.83 4.21
N SER A 97 3.56 -9.54 4.99
CA SER A 97 3.27 -10.97 4.80
C SER A 97 1.77 -11.26 4.85
N GLY A 98 1.42 -12.54 4.74
CA GLY A 98 0.04 -13.00 4.80
C GLY A 98 -0.65 -12.99 3.44
N ASN A 99 -1.96 -13.20 3.45
CA ASN A 99 -2.77 -13.24 2.24
C ASN A 99 -3.34 -11.84 1.90
N LEU A 100 -3.91 -11.71 0.70
CA LEU A 100 -4.47 -10.45 0.22
C LEU A 100 -5.95 -10.25 0.60
N ASN A 101 -6.46 -10.89 1.66
CA ASN A 101 -7.89 -10.84 2.02
C ASN A 101 -8.40 -9.42 2.35
N PHE A 102 -7.50 -8.45 2.56
CA PHE A 102 -7.85 -7.04 2.71
C PHE A 102 -8.39 -6.40 1.40
N LEU A 103 -8.04 -6.96 0.23
CA LEU A 103 -8.51 -6.54 -1.10
C LEU A 103 -9.96 -6.98 -1.38
N LYS A 104 -10.91 -6.58 -0.53
CA LYS A 104 -12.34 -6.95 -0.68
C LYS A 104 -13.08 -6.08 -1.69
N TYR A 105 -13.27 -4.80 -1.41
CA TYR A 105 -13.92 -3.88 -2.32
C TYR A 105 -13.37 -2.48 -2.10
N PHE A 106 -12.71 -1.92 -3.11
CA PHE A 106 -12.32 -0.52 -3.12
C PHE A 106 -12.95 0.16 -4.34
N PRO A 107 -13.97 1.02 -4.15
CA PRO A 107 -14.74 1.57 -5.27
C PRO A 107 -13.92 2.53 -6.14
N ASN A 108 -12.91 3.19 -5.57
CA ASN A 108 -12.15 4.27 -6.23
C ASN A 108 -10.68 3.92 -6.49
N LEU A 109 -10.24 2.69 -6.19
CA LEU A 109 -8.83 2.35 -6.29
C LEU A 109 -8.40 2.25 -7.75
N GLU A 110 -7.36 3.01 -8.11
CA GLU A 110 -6.81 3.12 -9.46
C GLU A 110 -5.46 2.42 -9.58
N LYS A 111 -4.68 2.43 -8.49
CA LYS A 111 -3.34 1.85 -8.47
C LYS A 111 -3.12 1.06 -7.18
N ILE A 112 -2.62 -0.16 -7.35
CA ILE A 112 -2.18 -1.03 -6.27
C ILE A 112 -0.76 -1.47 -6.60
N ASN A 113 0.18 -1.23 -5.68
CA ASN A 113 1.52 -1.76 -5.76
C ASN A 113 1.86 -2.50 -4.47
N LEU A 114 2.02 -3.82 -4.59
CA LEU A 114 2.37 -4.74 -3.51
C LEU A 114 3.74 -5.37 -3.73
N ALA A 115 4.48 -4.92 -4.74
CA ALA A 115 5.70 -5.59 -5.19
C ALA A 115 6.75 -5.70 -4.08
N ASP A 116 7.65 -6.67 -4.19
CA ASP A 116 8.79 -6.84 -3.30
C ASP A 116 8.38 -6.89 -1.82
N ASN A 117 7.57 -7.90 -1.49
CA ASN A 117 7.09 -8.20 -0.15
C ASN A 117 7.10 -9.72 0.07
N LEU A 118 6.53 -10.18 1.19
CA LEU A 118 6.43 -11.59 1.57
C LEU A 118 4.97 -12.09 1.51
N PHE A 119 4.13 -11.49 0.65
CA PHE A 119 2.75 -11.94 0.50
C PHE A 119 2.68 -13.36 -0.07
N VAL A 120 1.70 -14.13 0.41
CA VAL A 120 1.48 -15.53 0.04
C VAL A 120 0.02 -15.77 -0.35
N GLY A 121 -0.29 -16.98 -0.79
CA GLY A 121 -1.65 -17.38 -1.16
C GLY A 121 -2.00 -16.96 -2.58
N ARG A 122 -3.24 -16.53 -2.80
CA ARG A 122 -3.80 -16.21 -4.13
C ARG A 122 -4.31 -14.78 -4.23
N ILE A 123 -4.34 -14.25 -5.44
CA ILE A 123 -5.02 -12.98 -5.73
C ILE A 123 -6.54 -13.19 -5.53
N PRO A 124 -7.21 -12.43 -4.65
CA PRO A 124 -8.63 -12.59 -4.38
C PRO A 124 -9.49 -12.30 -5.61
N VAL A 125 -10.53 -13.10 -5.84
CA VAL A 125 -11.47 -12.92 -6.96
C VAL A 125 -12.15 -11.55 -6.94
N SER A 126 -12.28 -10.95 -5.75
CA SER A 126 -12.80 -9.61 -5.55
C SER A 126 -12.08 -8.52 -6.34
N ILE A 127 -10.80 -8.71 -6.73
CA ILE A 127 -10.07 -7.75 -7.56
C ILE A 127 -10.80 -7.43 -8.88
N ARG A 128 -11.61 -8.38 -9.39
CA ARG A 128 -12.43 -8.21 -10.60
C ARG A 128 -13.52 -7.13 -10.44
N SER A 129 -13.90 -6.80 -9.21
CA SER A 129 -14.90 -5.77 -8.93
C SER A 129 -14.36 -4.34 -8.98
N PHE A 130 -13.03 -4.16 -9.08
CA PHE A 130 -12.38 -2.86 -8.96
C PHE A 130 -12.41 -2.15 -10.32
N ARG A 131 -13.52 -1.46 -10.59
CA ARG A 131 -13.80 -0.86 -11.92
C ARG A 131 -12.83 0.23 -12.35
N ASN A 132 -12.19 0.89 -11.38
CA ASN A 132 -11.27 2.00 -11.62
C ASN A 132 -9.80 1.59 -11.66
N LEU A 133 -9.48 0.34 -11.32
CA LEU A 133 -8.11 -0.14 -11.23
C LEU A 133 -7.46 -0.17 -12.62
N ARG A 134 -6.29 0.45 -12.73
CA ARG A 134 -5.50 0.58 -13.99
C ARG A 134 -4.12 -0.01 -13.86
N HIS A 135 -3.60 -0.07 -12.64
CA HIS A 135 -2.27 -0.59 -12.35
C HIS A 135 -2.34 -1.51 -11.15
N PHE A 136 -1.88 -2.74 -11.32
CA PHE A 136 -1.77 -3.70 -10.24
C PHE A 136 -0.46 -4.46 -10.36
N ASN A 137 0.47 -4.17 -9.45
CA ASN A 137 1.76 -4.83 -9.36
C ASN A 137 1.82 -5.69 -8.08
N PHE A 138 2.18 -6.96 -8.25
CA PHE A 138 2.34 -7.94 -7.17
C PHE A 138 3.62 -8.78 -7.34
N SER A 139 4.54 -8.34 -8.22
CA SER A 139 5.84 -8.99 -8.47
C SER A 139 6.70 -9.10 -7.19
N GLY A 140 7.73 -9.95 -7.19
CA GLY A 140 8.63 -10.07 -6.03
C GLY A 140 7.94 -10.53 -4.75
N ASN A 141 6.89 -11.37 -4.85
CA ASN A 141 6.19 -11.98 -3.71
C ASN A 141 6.10 -13.51 -3.88
N SER A 142 5.94 -14.22 -2.78
CA SER A 142 5.88 -15.69 -2.72
C SER A 142 4.48 -16.26 -3.02
N PHE A 143 3.77 -15.71 -4.02
CA PHE A 143 2.47 -16.25 -4.42
C PHE A 143 2.62 -17.66 -5.00
N LEU A 144 1.65 -18.54 -4.74
CA LEU A 144 1.71 -19.91 -5.25
C LEU A 144 1.70 -19.87 -6.78
N LYS A 145 2.43 -20.78 -7.45
CA LYS A 145 2.40 -20.90 -8.91
C LYS A 145 0.95 -21.08 -9.40
N GLY A 146 0.46 -20.19 -10.28
CA GLY A 146 -0.95 -20.19 -10.72
C GLY A 146 -1.94 -19.44 -9.79
N SER A 147 -1.44 -18.63 -8.87
CA SER A 147 -2.22 -17.74 -7.98
C SER A 147 -2.71 -16.45 -8.61
N THR A 148 -2.08 -16.07 -9.71
CA THR A 148 -2.73 -15.26 -10.74
C THR A 148 -3.89 -16.09 -11.27
N PRO A 149 -5.12 -15.58 -11.36
CA PRO A 149 -6.24 -16.33 -11.94
C PRO A 149 -5.78 -16.93 -13.27
N ILE A 150 -5.57 -18.25 -13.33
CA ILE A 150 -4.76 -18.87 -14.39
C ILE A 150 -5.32 -18.51 -15.75
N ALA A 151 -4.45 -17.91 -16.54
CA ALA A 151 -4.63 -17.47 -17.91
C ALA A 151 -4.87 -18.66 -18.84
N LYS A 152 -6.13 -19.05 -19.06
CA LYS A 152 -6.55 -19.77 -20.29
C LYS A 152 -7.93 -19.39 -20.82
N SER A 153 -8.58 -18.37 -20.23
CA SER A 153 -9.85 -17.84 -20.71
C SER A 153 -9.80 -16.33 -20.56
N TYR A 154 -9.38 -15.66 -21.64
CA TYR A 154 -9.43 -14.22 -21.73
C TYR A 154 -10.88 -13.75 -21.70
N ASN A 155 -11.35 -13.46 -20.49
CA ASN A 155 -12.48 -12.55 -20.21
C ASN A 155 -12.17 -11.67 -18.99
N VAL A 156 -10.89 -11.37 -18.77
CA VAL A 156 -10.47 -10.23 -17.95
C VAL A 156 -10.37 -9.05 -18.92
N PRO A 157 -11.00 -7.88 -18.63
CA PRO A 157 -10.98 -6.74 -19.55
C PRO A 157 -9.53 -6.41 -19.96
N ARG A 158 -9.29 -6.17 -21.25
CA ARG A 158 -7.99 -5.81 -21.87
C ARG A 158 -7.25 -4.60 -21.25
N ARG A 159 -7.76 -4.04 -20.15
CA ARG A 159 -7.33 -2.79 -19.52
C ARG A 159 -6.36 -2.98 -18.35
N PHE A 160 -6.03 -4.22 -17.97
CA PHE A 160 -5.10 -4.50 -16.88
C PHE A 160 -3.72 -4.90 -17.43
N ILE A 161 -2.71 -4.05 -17.24
CA ILE A 161 -1.31 -4.40 -17.46
C ILE A 161 -0.83 -5.03 -16.15
N PHE A 162 -0.71 -6.36 -16.14
CA PHE A 162 -0.05 -7.06 -15.04
C PHE A 162 1.46 -7.04 -15.34
N ALA A 163 2.25 -6.56 -14.38
CA ALA A 163 3.69 -6.80 -14.41
C ALA A 163 3.90 -8.28 -14.06
N GLU A 164 4.01 -9.12 -15.08
CA GLU A 164 4.40 -10.52 -14.92
C GLU A 164 5.88 -10.57 -14.48
N ASP A 165 6.18 -11.59 -13.70
CA ASP A 165 7.53 -11.93 -13.25
C ASP A 165 8.40 -12.26 -14.48
N ASP A 166 9.42 -11.44 -14.73
CA ASP A 166 10.43 -11.68 -15.75
C ASP A 166 11.25 -12.91 -15.32
N GLY A 167 10.77 -14.10 -15.69
CA GLY A 167 11.27 -15.40 -15.27
C GLY A 167 12.75 -15.64 -15.52
N ARG A 168 13.60 -15.12 -14.64
CA ARG A 168 15.02 -15.49 -14.55
C ARG A 168 15.14 -16.73 -13.66
N THR A 169 15.31 -17.83 -14.39
CA THR A 169 15.80 -19.17 -14.04
C THR A 169 16.64 -19.27 -12.77
#